data_AF-A0A3P2AAL8-F1
#
_entry.id   AF-A0A3P2AAL8-F1
#
_cell.length_a   1.000
_cell.length_b   1.000
_cell.length_c   1.000
_cell.angle_alpha   90.00
_cell.angle_beta   90.00
_cell.angle_gamma   90.00
#
_symmetry.space_group_name_H-M   'P 1'
#
loop_
_entity.id
_entity.type
_entity.pdbx_description
1 polymer ?
#
loop_
_entity_poly.entity_id
_entity_poly.type
_entity_poly.pdbx_seq_one_letter_code
_entity_poly.pdbx_strand_id
1 'polypeptide(L)'
;MKREIITIEENGNVHVPTTSIWMSACEIAALFGVFSGKVNSHIKSIFKEGLLREDKVMQTLSFKGGAVDLYDLEMITMLSFHFSSPQAKSFRKWIIRKLTEKKRTSPPLLVCYNKDGWYS
;
A
#
# COMPACT_ATOMS: atom_id res chain seq x y z
N MET A 1 -10.72 4.13 -17.87
CA MET A 1 -10.94 3.64 -16.50
C MET A 1 -10.58 4.76 -15.52
N LYS A 2 -11.41 5.00 -14.49
CA LYS A 2 -11.03 5.90 -13.39
C LYS A 2 -10.10 5.14 -12.44
N ARG A 3 -8.88 5.64 -12.25
CA ARG A 3 -7.87 5.10 -11.33
C ARG A 3 -7.26 6.23 -10.54
N GLU A 4 -6.76 5.92 -9.35
CA GLU A 4 -5.96 6.85 -8.56
C GLU A 4 -4.61 6.23 -8.21
N ILE A 5 -3.70 7.07 -7.76
CA ILE A 5 -2.33 6.71 -7.42
C ILE A 5 -2.08 6.95 -5.94
N ILE A 6 -1.16 6.17 -5.37
CA ILE A 6 -0.64 6.39 -4.03
C ILE A 6 0.35 7.55 -4.10
N THR A 7 0.37 8.40 -3.07
CA THR A 7 1.35 9.48 -2.93
C THR A 7 2.03 9.41 -1.57
N ILE A 8 3.28 9.88 -1.52
CA ILE A 8 4.06 10.02 -0.30
C ILE A 8 4.58 11.46 -0.25
N GLU A 9 4.18 12.18 0.78
CA GLU A 9 4.65 13.55 1.04
C GLU A 9 6.10 13.55 1.53
N GLU A 10 6.77 14.72 1.47
CA GLU A 10 8.15 14.88 1.94
C GLU A 10 8.35 14.52 3.42
N ASN A 11 7.31 14.72 4.26
CA ASN A 11 7.29 14.32 5.66
C ASN A 11 7.12 12.80 5.88
N GLY A 12 6.96 12.02 4.81
CA GLY A 12 6.75 10.58 4.85
C GLY A 12 5.30 10.13 5.07
N ASN A 13 4.33 11.05 5.05
CA ASN A 13 2.92 10.71 5.11
C ASN A 13 2.50 10.01 3.82
N VAL A 14 1.90 8.83 3.97
CA VAL A 14 1.42 8.00 2.87
C VAL A 14 -0.09 8.20 2.72
N HIS A 15 -0.51 8.69 1.55
CA HIS A 15 -1.91 8.80 1.17
C HIS A 15 -2.28 7.69 0.20
N VAL A 16 -3.23 6.85 0.62
CA VAL A 16 -3.76 5.75 -0.19
C VAL A 16 -5.23 6.05 -0.50
N PRO A 17 -5.60 6.20 -1.79
CA PRO A 17 -6.98 6.41 -2.22
C PRO A 17 -7.93 5.31 -1.73
N THR A 18 -9.21 5.67 -1.58
CA THR A 18 -10.29 4.70 -1.33
C THR A 18 -10.82 4.05 -2.61
N THR A 19 -10.43 4.58 -3.77
CA THR A 19 -10.82 4.08 -5.09
C THR A 19 -9.82 3.02 -5.61
N SER A 20 -10.10 2.45 -6.77
CA SER A 20 -9.23 1.44 -7.39
C SER A 20 -7.85 2.03 -7.70
N ILE A 21 -6.81 1.39 -7.15
CA ILE A 21 -5.42 1.77 -7.34
C ILE A 21 -4.84 0.97 -8.51
N TRP A 22 -4.31 1.69 -9.49
CA TRP A 22 -3.58 1.12 -10.61
C TRP A 22 -2.47 2.08 -10.99
N MET A 23 -1.22 1.63 -10.88
CA MET A 23 -0.05 2.47 -11.12
C MET A 23 0.88 1.84 -12.15
N SER A 24 1.35 2.64 -13.08
CA SER A 24 2.41 2.25 -14.02
C SER A 24 3.76 2.12 -13.31
N ALA A 25 4.71 1.43 -13.92
CA ALA A 25 6.08 1.34 -13.40
C ALA A 25 6.74 2.71 -13.19
N CYS A 26 6.40 3.72 -14.00
CA CYS A 26 6.89 5.09 -13.83
C CYS A 26 6.28 5.79 -12.61
N GLU A 27 4.99 5.59 -12.35
CA GLU A 27 4.33 6.15 -11.15
C GLU A 27 4.84 5.47 -9.88
N ILE A 28 5.10 4.15 -9.91
CA ILE A 28 5.70 3.41 -8.79
C ILE A 28 7.15 3.86 -8.55
N ALA A 29 7.89 4.11 -9.62
CA ALA A 29 9.24 4.67 -9.55
C ALA A 29 9.24 6.04 -8.85
N ALA A 30 8.32 6.92 -9.24
CA ALA A 30 8.13 8.22 -8.58
C ALA A 30 7.73 8.06 -7.11
N LEU A 31 6.78 7.17 -6.81
CA LEU A 31 6.33 6.86 -5.44
C LEU A 31 7.49 6.46 -4.53
N PHE A 32 8.39 5.60 -5.01
CA PHE A 32 9.48 5.07 -4.19
C PHE A 32 10.82 5.80 -4.37
N GLY A 33 10.89 6.85 -5.19
CA GLY A 33 12.13 7.58 -5.46
C GLY A 33 13.22 6.69 -6.08
N VAL A 34 12.84 5.83 -7.04
CA VAL A 34 13.76 4.91 -7.75
C VAL A 34 13.59 5.04 -9.26
N PHE A 35 14.46 4.40 -10.04
CA PHE A 35 14.32 4.36 -11.50
C PHE A 35 13.30 3.33 -11.95
N SER A 36 12.51 3.65 -12.98
CA SER A 36 11.53 2.72 -13.59
C SER A 36 12.15 1.43 -14.12
N GLY A 37 13.41 1.48 -14.60
CA GLY A 37 14.16 0.28 -14.97
C GLY A 37 14.36 -0.69 -13.80
N LYS A 38 14.58 -0.17 -12.59
CA LYS A 38 14.70 -0.99 -11.37
C LYS A 38 13.34 -1.60 -10.97
N VAL A 39 12.27 -0.82 -11.10
CA VAL A 39 10.89 -1.31 -10.91
C VAL A 39 10.58 -2.47 -11.85
N ASN A 40 10.81 -2.28 -13.15
CA ASN A 40 10.58 -3.31 -14.16
C ASN A 40 11.43 -4.57 -13.93
N SER A 41 12.67 -4.42 -13.46
CA SER A 41 13.52 -5.56 -13.10
C SER A 41 12.90 -6.38 -11.96
N HIS A 42 12.44 -5.74 -10.90
CA HIS A 42 11.81 -6.45 -9.78
C HIS A 42 10.45 -7.06 -10.15
N ILE A 43 9.62 -6.37 -10.94
CA ILE A 43 8.35 -6.92 -11.45
C ILE A 43 8.60 -8.23 -12.21
N LYS A 44 9.58 -8.23 -13.13
CA LYS A 44 9.97 -9.45 -13.87
C LYS A 44 10.44 -10.57 -12.94
N SER A 45 11.21 -10.24 -11.90
CA SER A 45 11.65 -11.23 -10.90
C SER A 45 10.47 -11.83 -10.16
N ILE A 46 9.54 -11.00 -9.68
CA ILE A 46 8.34 -11.40 -8.94
C ILE A 46 7.50 -12.38 -9.76
N PHE A 47 7.26 -12.08 -11.05
CA PHE A 47 6.52 -12.98 -11.93
C PHE A 47 7.31 -14.24 -12.27
N LYS A 48 8.62 -14.13 -12.53
CA LYS A 48 9.48 -15.29 -12.81
C LYS A 48 9.54 -16.27 -11.64
N GLU A 49 9.54 -15.76 -10.42
CA GLU A 49 9.54 -16.56 -9.19
C GLU A 49 8.14 -17.10 -8.83
N GLY A 50 7.10 -16.72 -9.58
CA GLY A 50 5.73 -17.17 -9.36
C GLY A 50 5.12 -16.60 -8.07
N LEU A 51 5.67 -15.51 -7.55
CA LEU A 51 5.22 -14.90 -6.29
C LEU A 51 3.88 -14.18 -6.44
N LEU A 52 3.60 -13.65 -7.63
CA LEU A 52 2.30 -13.10 -8.02
C LEU A 52 1.91 -13.60 -9.41
N ARG A 53 0.60 -13.67 -9.65
CA ARG A 53 0.05 -14.03 -10.96
C ARG A 53 -0.22 -12.78 -11.78
N GLU A 54 0.39 -12.70 -12.96
CA GLU A 54 0.28 -11.55 -13.86
C GLU A 54 -1.18 -11.17 -14.19
N ASP A 55 -2.05 -12.15 -14.45
CA ASP A 55 -3.47 -11.93 -14.74
C ASP A 55 -4.31 -11.40 -13.56
N LYS A 56 -3.73 -11.36 -12.35
CA LYS A 56 -4.40 -10.85 -11.14
C LYS A 56 -3.96 -9.46 -10.76
N VAL A 57 -2.68 -9.16 -10.92
CA VAL A 57 -2.07 -7.92 -10.40
C VAL A 57 -1.65 -6.94 -11.49
N MET A 58 -1.81 -7.32 -12.77
CA MET A 58 -1.45 -6.49 -13.92
C MET A 58 -2.64 -6.32 -14.88
N GLN A 59 -2.81 -5.12 -15.40
CA GLN A 59 -3.68 -4.86 -16.54
C GLN A 59 -3.02 -3.90 -17.52
N THR A 60 -3.25 -4.11 -18.81
CA THR A 60 -2.70 -3.25 -19.85
C THR A 60 -3.75 -2.22 -20.26
N LEU A 61 -3.40 -0.94 -20.12
CA LEU A 61 -4.19 0.18 -20.61
C LEU A 61 -3.72 0.59 -22.01
N SER A 62 -4.54 0.28 -23.02
CA SER A 62 -4.28 0.63 -24.42
C SER A 62 -4.84 2.00 -24.79
N PHE A 63 -4.11 2.75 -25.62
CA PHE A 63 -4.52 4.04 -26.17
C PHE A 63 -3.96 4.26 -27.59
N LYS A 64 -4.40 5.32 -28.27
CA LYS A 64 -3.91 5.63 -29.62
C LYS A 64 -2.43 6.03 -29.54
N GLY A 65 -1.54 5.12 -29.93
CA GLY A 65 -0.10 5.33 -29.92
C GLY A 65 0.67 4.46 -28.92
N GLY A 66 0.00 3.56 -28.17
CA GLY A 66 0.71 2.60 -27.32
C GLY A 66 -0.16 1.92 -26.29
N ALA A 67 0.52 1.23 -25.39
CA ALA A 67 -0.08 0.56 -24.23
C ALA A 67 0.83 0.77 -23.02
N VAL A 68 0.24 0.79 -21.82
CA VAL A 68 0.98 0.86 -20.57
C VAL A 68 0.46 -0.19 -19.60
N ASP A 69 1.36 -0.95 -19.00
CA ASP A 69 1.01 -1.88 -17.94
C ASP A 69 0.82 -1.14 -16.62
N LEU A 70 -0.27 -1.47 -15.96
CA LEU A 70 -0.65 -0.94 -14.66
C LEU A 70 -0.68 -2.08 -13.64
N TYR A 71 -0.22 -1.77 -12.44
CA TYR A 71 -0.07 -2.71 -11.35
C TYR A 71 -0.91 -2.29 -10.16
N ASP A 72 -1.50 -3.27 -9.49
CA ASP A 72 -2.39 -3.07 -8.36
C ASP A 72 -1.64 -2.87 -7.02
N LEU A 73 -2.40 -2.74 -5.93
CA LEU A 73 -1.85 -2.56 -4.60
C LEU A 73 -1.01 -3.76 -4.11
N GLU A 74 -1.30 -4.98 -4.55
CA GLU A 74 -0.56 -6.18 -4.16
C GLU A 74 0.87 -6.14 -4.72
N MET A 75 1.00 -5.85 -6.02
CA MET A 75 2.31 -5.64 -6.65
C MET A 75 3.07 -4.47 -6.02
N ILE A 76 2.40 -3.32 -5.80
CA ILE A 76 3.03 -2.14 -5.17
C ILE A 76 3.53 -2.47 -3.75
N THR A 77 2.75 -3.23 -2.99
CA THR A 77 3.11 -3.71 -1.65
C THR A 77 4.35 -4.59 -1.70
N MET A 78 4.38 -5.55 -2.61
CA MET A 78 5.52 -6.45 -2.78
C MET A 78 6.80 -5.69 -3.13
N LEU A 79 6.72 -4.81 -4.14
CA LEU A 79 7.84 -3.96 -4.56
C LEU A 79 8.37 -3.07 -3.43
N SER A 80 7.53 -2.63 -2.51
CA SER A 80 7.98 -1.85 -1.36
C SER A 80 9.01 -2.58 -0.51
N PHE A 81 9.01 -3.93 -0.46
CA PHE A 81 10.01 -4.72 0.26
C PHE A 81 11.29 -4.95 -0.54
N HIS A 82 11.26 -4.77 -1.86
CA HIS A 82 12.45 -4.84 -2.72
C HIS A 82 13.26 -3.53 -2.76
N PHE A 83 12.72 -2.42 -2.24
CA PHE A 83 13.38 -1.11 -2.25
C PHE A 83 13.88 -0.66 -0.87
N SER A 84 15.11 -0.15 -0.85
CA SER A 84 15.76 0.43 0.33
C SER A 84 15.58 1.95 0.46
N SER A 85 14.66 2.57 -0.28
CA SER A 85 14.46 4.03 -0.25
C SER A 85 13.72 4.52 1.00
N PRO A 86 13.89 5.80 1.39
CA PRO A 86 13.10 6.42 2.47
C PRO A 86 11.59 6.31 2.24
N GLN A 87 11.14 6.51 1.01
CA GLN A 87 9.74 6.42 0.61
C GLN A 87 9.21 5.00 0.77
N ALA A 88 9.96 3.98 0.32
CA ALA A 88 9.59 2.59 0.52
C ALA A 88 9.53 2.23 2.02
N LYS A 89 10.44 2.76 2.83
CA LYS A 89 10.40 2.62 4.30
C LYS A 89 9.14 3.24 4.91
N SER A 90 8.76 4.44 4.48
CA SER A 90 7.51 5.10 4.92
C SER A 90 6.27 4.29 4.51
N PHE A 91 6.24 3.77 3.29
CA PHE A 91 5.16 2.91 2.81
C PHE A 91 5.04 1.62 3.62
N ARG A 92 6.14 0.92 3.88
CA ARG A 92 6.15 -0.29 4.74
C ARG A 92 5.66 0.02 6.16
N LYS A 93 6.08 1.14 6.75
CA LYS A 93 5.56 1.58 8.07
C LYS A 93 4.06 1.83 8.02
N TRP A 94 3.56 2.46 6.96
CA TRP A 94 2.12 2.69 6.78
C TRP A 94 1.35 1.37 6.68
N ILE A 95 1.84 0.39 5.90
CA ILE A 95 1.25 -0.96 5.80
C ILE A 95 1.17 -1.60 7.18
N ILE A 96 2.29 -1.68 7.89
CA ILE A 96 2.36 -2.30 9.22
C ILE A 96 1.41 -1.60 10.20
N ARG A 97 1.39 -0.27 10.22
CA ARG A 97 0.47 0.51 11.04
C ARG A 97 -0.99 0.18 10.71
N LYS A 98 -1.35 0.08 9.43
CA LYS A 98 -2.73 -0.21 9.02
C LYS A 98 -3.16 -1.63 9.37
N LEU A 99 -2.26 -2.61 9.29
CA LEU A 99 -2.53 -3.99 9.67
C LEU A 99 -2.58 -4.19 11.20
N THR A 100 -1.84 -3.38 11.96
CA THR A 100 -1.77 -3.46 13.43
C THR A 100 -2.74 -2.51 14.14
N GLU A 101 -3.44 -1.65 13.38
CA GLU A 101 -4.45 -0.74 13.91
C GLU A 101 -5.55 -1.56 14.58
N LYS A 102 -5.53 -1.62 15.92
CA LYS A 102 -6.59 -2.27 16.71
C LYS A 102 -7.90 -1.57 16.37
N LYS A 103 -8.75 -2.24 15.58
CA LYS A 103 -10.16 -1.89 15.51
C LYS A 103 -10.70 -2.09 16.93
N ARG A 104 -10.87 -1.00 17.70
CA ARG A 104 -11.59 -1.06 18.97
C ARG A 104 -13.03 -1.41 18.62
N THR A 105 -13.32 -2.70 18.55
CA THR A 105 -14.64 -3.24 18.26
C THR A 105 -15.56 -3.15 19.46
N SER A 106 -15.01 -2.93 20.66
CA SER A 106 -15.77 -2.75 21.89
C SER A 106 -15.50 -1.36 22.48
N PRO A 107 -16.53 -0.54 22.77
CA PRO A 107 -16.35 0.65 23.58
C PRO A 107 -15.78 0.25 24.95
N PRO A 108 -14.97 1.12 25.60
CA PRO A 108 -14.43 0.81 26.92
C PRO A 108 -15.58 0.52 27.90
N LEU A 109 -15.56 -0.66 28.52
CA LEU A 109 -16.45 -0.97 29.65
C LEU A 109 -16.01 -0.13 30.84
N LEU A 110 -16.82 0.87 31.20
CA LEU A 110 -16.66 1.64 32.42
C LEU A 110 -17.37 0.90 33.55
N VAL A 111 -16.62 0.30 34.49
CA VAL A 111 -17.17 -0.33 35.68
C VAL A 111 -17.18 0.71 36.81
N CYS A 112 -18.35 1.29 37.08
CA CYS A 112 -18.57 2.12 38.26
C CYS A 112 -18.98 1.22 39.43
N TYR A 113 -18.15 1.14 40.47
CA TYR A 113 -18.53 0.54 41.75
C TYR A 113 -18.71 1.67 42.76
N ASN A 114 -19.96 1.91 43.18
CA ASN A 114 -20.22 2.79 44.30
C ASN A 114 -19.83 2.05 45.58
N LYS A 115 -18.94 2.67 46.35
CA LYS A 115 -18.53 2.18 47.67
C LYS A 115 -19.51 2.67 48.73
N ASP A 116 -20.80 2.47 48.52
CA ASP A 116 -21.82 2.72 49.55
C ASP A 116 -21.85 1.50 50.46
N GLY A 117 -20.79 1.38 51.27
CA GLY A 117 -20.73 0.45 52.37
C GLY A 117 -21.75 0.86 53.42
N TRP A 118 -22.90 0.18 53.41
CA TRP A 118 -23.83 0.17 54.53
C TRP A 118 -23.14 -0.53 55.70
N TYR A 119 -22.48 0.24 56.56
CA TYR A 119 -22.17 -0.21 57.91
C TYR A 119 -23.36 0.17 58.79
N SER A 120 -24.07 -0.88 59.22
CA SER A 120 -25.07 -0.89 60.30
C SER A 120 -24.46 -0.50 61.64
#